data_AF-A0A0R1QLW2-F1
#
_entry.id   AF-A0A0R1QLW2-F1
#
_cell.length_a   1.000
_cell.length_b   1.000
_cell.length_c   1.000
_cell.angle_alpha   90.00
_cell.angle_beta   90.00
_cell.angle_gamma   90.00
#
_symmetry.space_group_name_H-M   'P 1'
#
loop_
_entity.id
_entity.type
_entity.pdbx_description
1 polymer ?
#
loop_
_entity_poly.entity_id
_entity_poly.type
_entity_poly.pdbx_seq_one_letter_code
_entity_poly.pdbx_strand_id
1 'polypeptide(L)'
;MNKKRVIISIIVALLVVIGGLFGIEHHTQASNSEKYLQSSTPTIFFHGYGSSFNAETQMTGAIKKAGVTKKIVRVNVSPNGYAKLI
;
A
#
# COMPACT_ATOMS: atom_id res chain seq x y z
N MET A 1 27.32 37.62 -3.58
CA MET A 1 27.45 36.15 -3.54
C MET A 1 27.81 35.62 -4.92
N ASN A 2 28.80 34.73 -5.03
CA ASN A 2 29.17 34.14 -6.33
C ASN A 2 28.00 33.33 -6.88
N LYS A 3 27.57 33.61 -8.13
CA LYS A 3 26.41 32.97 -8.77
C LYS A 3 26.44 31.43 -8.66
N LYS A 4 27.63 30.83 -8.73
CA LYS A 4 27.85 29.39 -8.53
C LYS A 4 27.44 28.88 -7.14
N ARG A 5 27.71 29.65 -6.07
CA ARG A 5 27.33 29.30 -4.69
C ARG A 5 25.81 29.33 -4.49
N VAL A 6 25.13 30.29 -5.12
CA VAL A 6 23.66 30.40 -5.08
C VAL A 6 23.00 29.19 -5.75
N ILE A 7 23.49 28.79 -6.93
CA ILE A 7 22.96 27.63 -7.66
C ILE A 7 23.13 26.34 -6.84
N ILE A 8 24.31 26.13 -6.24
CA ILE A 8 24.56 24.95 -5.40
C ILE A 8 23.60 24.91 -4.20
N SER A 9 23.39 26.04 -3.51
CA SER A 9 22.47 26.10 -2.38
C SER A 9 21.03 25.76 -2.77
N ILE A 10 20.57 26.19 -3.94
CA ILE A 10 19.23 25.87 -4.45
C ILE A 10 19.10 24.38 -4.76
N ILE A 11 20.10 23.77 -5.39
CA ILE A 11 20.10 22.32 -5.70
C ILE A 11 20.06 21.48 -4.42
N VAL A 12 20.86 21.83 -3.41
CA VAL A 12 20.87 21.13 -2.12
C VAL A 12 19.52 21.27 -1.41
N ALA A 13 18.92 22.46 -1.39
CA ALA A 13 17.60 22.66 -0.82
C ALA A 13 16.53 21.81 -1.52
N LEU A 14 16.56 21.73 -2.86
CA LEU A 14 15.68 20.87 -3.66
C LEU A 14 15.87 19.39 -3.31
N LEU A 15 17.11 18.92 -3.20
CA LEU A 15 17.41 17.53 -2.84
C LEU A 15 16.92 17.19 -1.43
N VAL A 16 17.05 18.10 -0.46
CA VAL A 16 16.54 17.90 0.90
C VAL A 16 15.01 17.82 0.91
N VAL A 17 14.32 18.69 0.15
CA VAL A 17 12.86 18.63 0.02
C VAL A 17 12.42 17.32 -0.61
N ILE A 18 13.06 16.91 -1.70
CA ILE A 18 12.75 15.65 -2.40
C ILE A 18 13.01 14.44 -1.47
N GLY A 19 14.17 14.40 -0.81
CA GLY A 19 14.53 13.32 0.13
C GLY A 19 13.59 13.25 1.34
N GLY A 20 13.17 14.41 1.86
CA GLY A 20 12.20 14.49 2.96
C GLY A 20 10.82 13.93 2.58
N LEU A 21 10.33 14.26 1.39
CA LEU A 21 9.03 13.76 0.89
C LEU A 21 9.04 12.23 0.72
N PHE A 22 10.09 11.66 0.13
CA PHE A 22 10.18 10.21 -0.07
C PHE A 22 10.50 9.43 1.22
N GLY A 23 11.23 10.02 2.17
CA GLY A 23 11.57 9.37 3.43
C GLY A 23 10.37 9.12 4.36
N ILE A 24 9.39 10.03 4.36
CA ILE A 24 8.19 9.93 5.22
C ILE A 24 7.30 8.76 4.79
N GLU A 25 7.12 8.55 3.49
CA GLU A 25 6.28 7.44 2.98
C GLU A 25 6.84 6.06 3.38
N HIS A 26 8.17 5.90 3.39
CA HIS A 26 8.80 4.64 3.76
C HIS A 26 8.73 4.33 5.27
N HIS A 27 8.78 5.34 6.15
CA HIS A 27 8.71 5.12 7.60
C HIS A 27 7.36 4.53 8.03
N THR A 28 6.25 4.94 7.40
CA THR A 28 4.91 4.44 7.76
C THR A 28 4.73 2.94 7.51
N GLN A 29 5.47 2.35 6.57
CA GLN A 29 5.45 0.91 6.34
C GLN A 29 6.28 0.15 7.38
N ALA A 30 7.44 0.71 7.77
CA ALA A 30 8.32 0.10 8.76
C ALA A 30 7.71 0.11 10.18
N SER A 31 6.97 1.15 10.56
CA SER A 31 6.37 1.27 11.90
C SER A 31 5.21 0.30 12.17
N ASN A 32 4.66 -0.32 11.12
CA ASN A 32 3.52 -1.24 11.24
C ASN A 32 3.92 -2.69 11.53
N SER A 33 5.22 -3.04 11.42
CA SER A 33 5.71 -4.39 11.72
C SER A 33 5.53 -4.78 13.19
N GLU A 34 5.60 -3.80 14.11
CA GLU A 34 5.35 -4.03 15.53
C GLU A 34 3.85 -4.08 15.87
N LYS A 35 3.01 -3.43 15.05
CA LYS A 35 1.56 -3.36 15.28
C LYS A 35 0.81 -4.57 14.69
N TYR A 36 1.32 -5.16 13.62
CA TYR A 36 0.66 -6.24 12.89
C TYR A 36 1.56 -7.46 12.71
N LEU A 37 1.02 -8.63 13.03
CA LEU A 37 1.70 -9.90 12.83
C LEU A 37 2.02 -10.11 11.34
N GLN A 38 3.31 -10.22 11.03
CA GLN A 38 3.77 -10.63 9.72
C GLN A 38 3.65 -12.16 9.63
N SER A 39 2.60 -12.64 8.97
CA SER A 39 2.35 -14.07 8.79
C SER A 39 2.26 -14.42 7.30
N SER A 40 2.72 -15.62 6.95
CA SER A 40 2.45 -16.23 5.65
C SER A 40 1.05 -16.83 5.55
N THR A 41 0.33 -16.93 6.68
CA THR A 41 -1.08 -17.35 6.70
C THR A 41 -1.94 -16.27 6.05
N PRO A 42 -2.68 -16.59 4.97
CA PRO A 42 -3.51 -15.61 4.31
C PRO A 42 -4.79 -15.34 5.09
N THR A 43 -5.22 -14.08 5.12
CA THR A 43 -6.58 -13.70 5.50
C THR A 43 -7.44 -13.65 4.24
N ILE A 44 -8.52 -14.42 4.21
CA ILE A 44 -9.42 -14.51 3.05
C ILE A 44 -10.76 -13.86 3.41
N PHE A 45 -11.25 -13.00 2.54
CA PHE A 45 -12.58 -12.39 2.65
C PHE A 45 -13.53 -13.07 1.66
N PHE A 46 -14.72 -13.43 2.15
CA PHE A 46 -15.79 -14.02 1.34
C PHE A 46 -17.09 -13.24 1.56
N HIS A 47 -17.70 -12.77 0.47
CA HIS A 47 -19.07 -12.27 0.51
C HIS A 47 -20.09 -13.41 0.53
N GLY A 48 -21.28 -13.14 1.09
CA GLY A 48 -22.39 -14.09 1.11
C GLY A 48 -23.14 -14.19 -0.24
N TYR A 49 -24.18 -15.03 -0.25
CA TYR A 49 -25.09 -15.20 -1.38
C TYR A 49 -25.74 -13.86 -1.79
N GLY A 50 -25.82 -13.61 -3.10
CA GLY A 50 -26.41 -12.38 -3.66
C GLY A 50 -25.54 -11.12 -3.52
N SER A 51 -24.33 -11.24 -2.94
CA SER A 51 -23.37 -10.14 -2.81
C SER A 51 -22.26 -10.22 -3.88
N SER A 52 -21.26 -9.35 -3.79
CA SER A 52 -20.13 -9.27 -4.72
C SER A 52 -18.88 -8.75 -4.03
N PHE A 53 -17.74 -8.79 -4.74
CA PHE A 53 -16.42 -8.29 -4.30
C PHE A 53 -16.44 -6.85 -3.71
N ASN A 54 -17.48 -6.07 -4.04
CA ASN A 54 -17.66 -4.73 -3.52
C ASN A 54 -17.82 -4.71 -1.99
N ALA A 55 -18.38 -5.77 -1.40
CA ALA A 55 -18.55 -5.91 0.04
C ALA A 55 -17.20 -6.00 0.77
N GLU A 56 -16.17 -6.55 0.12
CA GLU A 56 -14.83 -6.74 0.66
C GLU A 56 -13.92 -5.54 0.42
N THR A 57 -14.29 -4.63 -0.49
CA THR A 57 -13.40 -3.57 -0.99
C THR A 57 -12.95 -2.61 0.12
N GLN A 58 -13.84 -2.26 1.05
CA GLN A 58 -13.47 -1.38 2.17
C GLN A 58 -12.47 -2.04 3.12
N MET A 59 -12.70 -3.30 3.50
CA MET A 59 -11.82 -4.04 4.41
C MET A 59 -10.45 -4.29 3.78
N THR A 60 -10.43 -4.81 2.55
CA THR A 60 -9.18 -5.08 1.81
C THR A 60 -8.38 -3.81 1.54
N GLY A 61 -9.06 -2.70 1.21
CA GLY A 61 -8.45 -1.38 1.05
C GLY A 61 -7.86 -0.84 2.35
N ALA A 62 -8.57 -0.95 3.47
CA ALA A 62 -8.10 -0.51 4.77
C ALA A 62 -6.85 -1.29 5.22
N ILE A 63 -6.84 -2.61 5.04
CA ILE A 63 -5.71 -3.49 5.38
C ILE A 63 -4.48 -3.14 4.53
N LYS A 64 -4.67 -2.88 3.23
CA LYS A 64 -3.57 -2.42 2.35
C LYS A 64 -3.04 -1.05 2.79
N LYS A 65 -3.93 -0.09 3.07
CA LYS A 65 -3.56 1.25 3.55
C LYS A 65 -2.83 1.22 4.88
N ALA A 66 -3.20 0.30 5.77
CA ALA A 66 -2.53 0.07 7.04
C ALA A 66 -1.17 -0.64 6.90
N GLY A 67 -0.72 -0.98 5.69
CA GLY A 67 0.57 -1.61 5.45
C GLY A 67 0.65 -3.09 5.85
N VAL A 68 -0.47 -3.72 6.20
CA VAL A 68 -0.53 -5.14 6.60
C VAL A 68 -0.22 -6.07 5.43
N THR A 69 -0.65 -5.69 4.23
CA THR A 69 -0.29 -6.37 2.99
C THR A 69 0.00 -5.37 1.88
N LYS A 70 0.88 -5.74 0.96
CA LYS A 70 1.21 -4.93 -0.22
C LYS A 70 0.26 -5.21 -1.40
N LYS A 71 -0.34 -6.40 -1.44
CA LYS A 71 -1.14 -6.88 -2.57
C LYS A 71 -2.44 -7.50 -2.07
N ILE A 72 -3.50 -7.22 -2.82
CA ILE A 72 -4.79 -7.91 -2.70
C ILE A 72 -4.89 -8.84 -3.90
N VAL A 73 -5.09 -10.12 -3.63
CA VAL A 73 -5.31 -11.15 -4.66
C VAL A 73 -6.81 -11.40 -4.72
N ARG A 74 -7.41 -11.30 -5.91
CA ARG A 74 -8.84 -11.51 -6.10
C ARG A 74 -9.08 -12.73 -6.96
N VAL A 75 -9.89 -13.64 -6.46
CA VAL A 75 -10.40 -14.79 -7.21
C VAL A 75 -11.90 -14.60 -7.37
N ASN A 76 -12.39 -14.59 -8.60
CA ASN A 76 -13.82 -14.63 -8.89
C ASN A 76 -14.25 -16.07 -9.14
N VAL A 77 -15.42 -16.43 -8.62
CA VAL A 77 -16.07 -17.70 -8.90
C VAL A 77 -17.27 -17.42 -9.79
N SER A 78 -17.36 -18.11 -10.93
CA SER A 78 -18.50 -18.00 -11.84
C SER A 78 -19.73 -18.74 -11.30
N PRO A 79 -20.94 -18.46 -11.82
CA PRO A 79 -22.16 -19.16 -11.40
C PRO A 79 -22.12 -20.68 -11.61
N ASN A 80 -21.32 -21.16 -12.56
CA ASN A 80 -21.09 -22.59 -12.81
C ASN A 80 -19.88 -23.16 -12.03
N GLY A 81 -19.37 -22.45 -11.02
CA GLY A 81 -18.41 -22.96 -10.04
C GLY A 81 -16.93 -22.87 -10.45
N TYR A 82 -16.60 -22.20 -11.57
CA TYR A 82 -15.20 -22.05 -11.99
C TYR A 82 -14.54 -20.85 -11.31
N ALA A 83 -13.36 -21.06 -10.75
CA ALA A 83 -12.56 -20.01 -10.15
C ALA A 83 -11.58 -19.41 -11.18
N LYS A 84 -11.45 -18.08 -11.17
CA LYS A 84 -10.48 -17.35 -11.99
C LYS A 84 -9.80 -16.27 -11.17
N LEU A 85 -8.47 -16.24 -11.21
CA LEU A 85 -7.69 -15.13 -10.71
C LEU A 85 -7.86 -13.91 -11.64
N ILE A 86 -8.15 -12.74 -11.05
CA ILE A 86 -8.35 -11.47 -11.77
C ILE A 86 -7.08 -10.63 -11.72
#